data_AF-A0A382FMT3-F1
#
_entry.id   AF-A0A382FMT3-F1
#
_cell.length_a   1.000
_cell.length_b   1.000
_cell.length_c   1.000
_cell.angle_alpha   90.00
_cell.angle_beta   90.00
_cell.angle_gamma   90.00
#
_symmetry.space_group_name_H-M   'P 1'
#
loop_
_entity.id
_entity.type
_entity.pdbx_description
1 polymer ?
#
loop_
_entity_poly.entity_id
_entity_poly.type
_entity_poly.pdbx_seq_one_letter_code
_entity_poly.pdbx_strand_id
1 'polypeptide(L)'
;NSNNSFIENGHLVIQALLQNYGGANYTSARMVTRYQGDWTYGRVEVRAKLPGGVGTWPAIWMLPTDWVYGGWPYSGEIDIMEHVGFDLNVIHGTAHTEAYNWWNGSPPPEGTIYLNGATSSFHDYALEWDEDYLKWYVDDVHYFTYANDQAGNYETWPFDQRFHLLLNIAIGGTWGGQQGIDDDIFPVRLEVDYVRVYQQRVDVTFQVDMSNETVNDGVFLNGSFVDWDSDSFIEMTDEDGDNIYSASVSVPQGYHLYQYFNGEGWENREIVPPECDVNDHPDYADRGIDVGENDITLDPVCFGSCGPCSNSDYLIAYGASILDPDQGNFILKGMGLGGWLVPEGYMLKIPGFGSPSEIRNMIVGLVGEENADNFYEAYTNNFVTEEDISQLAEWGFNSVRLPFHYKLLSESQGTYNEDGFQIIDQLLDWCSNNEMYLILDMHCAPGGQNPNNISDSNGEALLWVNDTYKEWTADIWGAIAQRYSTERWIGGYDLLNEPVHTDNSVIRQVYEDITNEVRI
;
A
#
# COMPACT_ATOMS: atom_id res chain seq x y z
N ASN A 1 15.13 32.26 -18.38
CA ASN A 1 16.20 33.16 -18.86
C ASN A 1 17.49 32.35 -18.82
N SER A 2 18.15 32.10 -19.95
CA SER A 2 19.35 31.25 -20.04
C SER A 2 20.55 31.77 -19.25
N ASN A 3 20.47 32.99 -18.71
CA ASN A 3 21.52 33.58 -17.90
C ASN A 3 21.45 33.17 -16.41
N ASN A 4 20.37 32.50 -15.98
CA ASN A 4 20.20 32.07 -14.58
C ASN A 4 20.52 30.59 -14.35
N SER A 5 20.61 29.78 -15.41
CA SER A 5 21.09 28.40 -15.32
C SER A 5 21.87 28.00 -16.57
N PHE A 6 23.07 27.44 -16.38
CA PHE A 6 23.95 27.00 -17.47
C PHE A 6 25.02 26.03 -16.95
N ILE A 7 25.67 25.31 -17.87
CA ILE A 7 26.84 24.49 -17.54
C ILE A 7 28.11 25.34 -17.68
N GLU A 8 28.95 25.37 -16.64
CA GLU A 8 30.26 26.02 -16.65
C GLU A 8 31.29 25.08 -15.99
N ASN A 9 32.39 24.80 -16.71
CA ASN A 9 33.47 23.91 -16.24
C ASN A 9 33.01 22.50 -15.81
N GLY A 10 31.92 22.00 -16.39
CA GLY A 10 31.36 20.68 -16.05
C GLY A 10 30.36 20.69 -14.90
N HIS A 11 30.09 21.85 -14.28
CA HIS A 11 29.13 22.00 -13.20
C HIS A 11 27.86 22.69 -13.70
N LEU A 12 26.71 22.31 -13.14
CA LEU A 12 25.49 23.09 -13.26
C LEU A 12 25.62 24.33 -12.38
N VAL A 13 25.51 25.51 -12.97
CA VAL A 13 25.48 26.79 -12.25
C VAL A 13 24.05 27.30 -12.24
N ILE A 14 23.48 27.48 -11.06
CA ILE A 14 22.27 28.27 -10.83
C ILE A 14 22.73 29.63 -10.31
N GLN A 15 22.35 30.70 -10.99
CA GLN A 15 22.82 32.06 -10.70
C GLN A 15 21.65 33.00 -10.46
N ALA A 16 21.72 33.76 -9.36
CA ALA A 16 20.83 34.88 -9.12
C ALA A 16 21.49 36.20 -9.55
N LEU A 17 20.70 37.06 -10.18
CA LEU A 17 21.14 38.34 -10.75
C LEU A 17 20.29 39.49 -10.22
N LEU A 18 20.92 40.60 -9.85
CA LEU A 18 20.26 41.89 -9.67
C LEU A 18 19.86 42.44 -11.05
N GLN A 19 18.61 42.22 -11.43
CA GLN A 19 18.04 42.74 -12.67
C GLN A 19 16.53 42.87 -12.57
N ASN A 20 16.00 43.98 -13.07
CA ASN A 20 14.57 44.19 -13.17
C ASN A 20 13.96 43.30 -14.25
N TYR A 21 13.11 42.36 -13.85
CA TYR A 21 12.42 41.45 -14.77
C TYR A 21 11.05 41.09 -14.23
N GLY A 22 9.99 41.31 -15.02
CA GLY A 22 8.62 40.94 -14.64
C GLY A 22 8.09 41.59 -13.35
N GLY A 23 8.63 42.73 -12.93
CA GLY A 23 8.25 43.41 -11.68
C GLY A 23 9.03 42.94 -10.44
N ALA A 24 9.94 41.99 -10.58
CA ALA A 24 10.91 41.61 -9.55
C ALA A 24 12.26 42.32 -9.76
N ASN A 25 12.94 42.65 -8.67
CA ASN A 25 14.27 43.28 -8.69
C ASN A 25 15.42 42.27 -8.93
N TYR A 26 15.12 40.97 -8.81
CA TYR A 26 16.06 39.88 -8.96
C TYR A 26 15.50 38.79 -9.86
N THR A 27 16.39 38.02 -10.44
CA THR A 27 16.04 36.79 -11.17
C THR A 27 16.91 35.64 -10.69
N SER A 28 16.39 34.42 -10.80
CA SER A 28 17.07 33.18 -10.47
C SER A 28 16.49 32.05 -11.35
N ALA A 29 16.93 30.82 -11.13
CA ALA A 29 16.37 29.63 -11.74
C ALA A 29 16.02 28.59 -10.66
N ARG A 30 15.02 27.77 -10.99
CA ARG A 30 14.67 26.54 -10.27
C ARG A 30 14.72 25.39 -11.26
N MET A 31 15.54 24.40 -10.97
CA MET A 31 15.58 23.13 -11.69
C MET A 31 14.58 22.18 -11.04
N VAL A 32 13.89 21.38 -11.86
CA VAL A 32 12.82 20.47 -11.41
C VAL A 32 12.96 19.18 -12.22
N THR A 33 13.00 18.05 -11.53
CA THR A 33 13.13 16.71 -12.15
C THR A 33 11.80 16.01 -12.36
N ARG A 34 10.67 16.64 -12.00
CA ARG A 34 9.32 16.07 -12.12
C ARG A 34 9.08 15.43 -13.49
N TYR A 35 8.72 14.14 -13.51
CA TYR A 35 8.51 13.31 -14.70
C TYR A 35 9.75 13.06 -15.58
N GLN A 36 10.93 13.43 -15.11
CA GLN A 36 12.24 13.14 -15.72
C GLN A 36 13.11 12.28 -14.79
N GLY A 37 12.79 12.28 -13.50
CA GLY A 37 13.40 11.48 -12.46
C GLY A 37 12.60 11.71 -11.19
N ASP A 38 11.88 10.69 -10.76
CA ASP A 38 11.09 10.70 -9.54
C ASP A 38 11.34 9.37 -8.82
N TRP A 39 11.51 9.42 -7.52
CA TRP A 39 11.98 8.27 -6.75
C TRP A 39 11.10 8.06 -5.52
N THR A 40 10.89 6.81 -5.17
CA THR A 40 10.46 6.41 -3.82
C THR A 40 11.64 5.68 -3.19
N TYR A 41 12.02 6.12 -1.99
CA TYR A 41 13.16 5.60 -1.24
C TYR A 41 14.53 5.70 -1.94
N GLY A 42 15.57 5.30 -1.22
CA GLY A 42 16.96 5.32 -1.66
C GLY A 42 17.79 6.44 -1.03
N ARG A 43 18.94 6.71 -1.63
CA ARG A 43 19.85 7.80 -1.24
C ARG A 43 19.93 8.84 -2.34
N VAL A 44 19.56 10.08 -2.04
CA VAL A 44 19.76 11.23 -2.92
C VAL A 44 20.98 11.99 -2.40
N GLU A 45 21.99 12.17 -3.25
CA GLU A 45 23.23 12.87 -2.91
C GLU A 45 23.53 13.96 -3.95
N VAL A 46 23.72 15.18 -3.46
CA VAL A 46 24.00 16.36 -4.28
C VAL A 46 25.30 16.99 -3.82
N ARG A 47 26.28 17.02 -4.72
CA ARG A 47 27.55 17.70 -4.47
C ARG A 47 27.45 19.15 -4.91
N ALA A 48 27.46 20.09 -3.97
CA ALA A 48 27.24 21.50 -4.27
C ALA A 48 28.15 22.44 -3.45
N LYS A 49 28.33 23.65 -3.99
CA LYS A 49 28.93 24.80 -3.31
C LYS A 49 27.89 25.91 -3.27
N LEU A 50 27.54 26.35 -2.06
CA LEU A 50 26.40 27.24 -1.83
C LEU A 50 26.76 28.71 -2.07
N PRO A 51 25.79 29.56 -2.43
CA PRO A 51 25.97 31.00 -2.41
C PRO A 51 26.06 31.52 -0.98
N GLY A 52 26.84 32.57 -0.77
CA GLY A 52 26.83 33.37 0.47
C GLY A 52 26.22 34.75 0.24
N GLY A 53 26.04 35.49 1.34
CA GLY A 53 25.62 36.90 1.32
C GLY A 53 24.20 37.12 1.81
N VAL A 54 23.99 38.20 2.55
CA VAL A 54 22.68 38.49 3.18
C VAL A 54 21.60 38.63 2.10
N GLY A 55 20.53 37.84 2.23
CA GLY A 55 19.43 37.79 1.26
C GLY A 55 19.35 36.50 0.45
N THR A 56 20.37 35.61 0.49
CA THR A 56 20.32 34.32 -0.22
C THR A 56 19.58 33.25 0.58
N TRP A 57 18.84 32.40 -0.14
CA TRP A 57 18.21 31.18 0.36
C TRP A 57 18.29 30.06 -0.70
N PRO A 58 19.47 29.43 -0.86
CA PRO A 58 19.60 28.21 -1.65
C PRO A 58 18.88 27.02 -1.00
N ALA A 59 18.33 26.13 -1.84
CA ALA A 59 17.69 24.91 -1.39
C ALA A 59 18.00 23.72 -2.34
N ILE A 60 18.19 22.55 -1.74
CA ILE A 60 18.14 21.22 -2.37
C ILE A 60 17.02 20.49 -1.64
N TRP A 61 15.95 20.19 -2.35
CA TRP A 61 14.69 19.79 -1.72
C TRP A 61 13.85 18.95 -2.67
N MET A 62 12.84 18.28 -2.14
CA MET A 62 11.99 17.36 -2.88
C MET A 62 10.52 17.63 -2.60
N LEU A 63 9.70 17.44 -3.62
CA LEU A 63 8.23 17.52 -3.53
C LEU A 63 7.59 16.25 -4.10
N PRO A 64 6.37 15.90 -3.65
CA PRO A 64 5.61 14.79 -4.22
C PRO A 64 5.28 15.06 -5.69
N THR A 65 5.34 14.00 -6.49
CA THR A 65 5.03 14.08 -7.93
C THR A 65 3.52 14.10 -8.17
N ASP A 66 2.79 13.28 -7.41
CA ASP A 66 1.38 12.93 -7.69
C ASP A 66 0.38 13.57 -6.73
N TRP A 67 0.84 14.16 -5.62
CA TRP A 67 -0.02 14.85 -4.64
C TRP A 67 -1.17 14.01 -4.09
N VAL A 68 -0.93 12.70 -3.86
CA VAL A 68 -1.92 11.70 -3.46
C VAL A 68 -2.75 12.12 -2.24
N TYR A 69 -2.12 12.76 -1.25
CA TYR A 69 -2.77 13.19 -0.01
C TYR A 69 -3.31 14.63 -0.06
N GLY A 70 -3.25 15.29 -1.22
CA GLY A 70 -3.64 16.69 -1.40
C GLY A 70 -2.46 17.64 -1.58
N GLY A 71 -2.73 18.94 -1.68
CA GLY A 71 -1.70 19.96 -1.91
C GLY A 71 -0.71 20.10 -0.76
N TRP A 72 0.25 21.02 -0.87
CA TRP A 72 1.17 21.29 0.25
C TRP A 72 0.40 21.82 1.49
N PRO A 73 0.71 21.36 2.72
CA PRO A 73 1.76 20.39 3.10
C PRO A 73 1.27 18.93 3.25
N TYR A 74 0.05 18.62 2.81
CA TYR A 74 -0.59 17.30 3.01
C TYR A 74 0.19 16.14 2.40
N SER A 75 0.69 16.31 1.17
CA SER A 75 1.55 15.30 0.51
C SER A 75 3.04 15.42 0.84
N GLY A 76 3.40 16.24 1.83
CA GLY A 76 4.78 16.39 2.30
C GLY A 76 5.70 17.28 1.48
N GLU A 77 6.84 17.61 2.08
CA GLU A 77 8.01 18.27 1.46
C GLU A 77 9.26 17.85 2.23
N ILE A 78 10.36 17.56 1.53
CA ILE A 78 11.63 17.12 2.13
C ILE A 78 12.73 18.09 1.73
N ASP A 79 13.21 18.87 2.69
CA ASP A 79 14.33 19.77 2.51
C ASP A 79 15.63 19.05 2.87
N ILE A 80 16.37 18.59 1.86
CA ILE A 80 17.67 17.91 2.03
C ILE A 80 18.73 18.90 2.54
N MET A 81 18.68 20.13 2.04
CA MET A 81 19.58 21.21 2.44
C MET A 81 18.89 22.54 2.21
N GLU A 82 18.74 23.30 3.28
CA GLU A 82 18.51 24.74 3.23
C GLU A 82 19.63 25.50 3.93
N HIS A 83 19.93 26.69 3.42
CA HIS A 83 20.93 27.58 3.98
C HIS A 83 20.49 29.03 3.75
N VAL A 84 20.75 29.92 4.71
CA VAL A 84 20.45 31.36 4.58
C VAL A 84 21.70 32.21 4.77
N GLY A 85 21.85 33.25 3.95
CA GLY A 85 23.08 34.03 3.91
C GLY A 85 23.35 34.91 5.12
N PHE A 86 22.38 35.12 6.02
CA PHE A 86 22.59 35.80 7.30
C PHE A 86 23.03 34.85 8.43
N ASP A 87 22.86 33.53 8.25
CA ASP A 87 23.33 32.48 9.17
C ASP A 87 24.27 31.54 8.41
N LEU A 88 25.44 32.09 8.06
CA LEU A 88 26.42 31.40 7.23
C LEU A 88 26.88 30.09 7.86
N ASN A 89 27.05 29.06 7.01
CA ASN A 89 27.54 27.73 7.37
C ASN A 89 26.61 26.88 8.24
N VAL A 90 25.39 27.33 8.57
CA VAL A 90 24.40 26.50 9.27
C VAL A 90 23.49 25.86 8.24
N ILE A 91 23.61 24.54 8.09
CA ILE A 91 22.80 23.76 7.15
C ILE A 91 21.59 23.19 7.88
N HIS A 92 20.42 23.33 7.27
CA HIS A 92 19.15 22.84 7.78
C HIS A 92 18.67 21.67 6.93
N GLY A 93 18.19 20.61 7.58
CA GLY A 93 17.39 19.55 6.96
C GLY A 93 16.04 19.50 7.65
N THR A 94 14.95 19.43 6.88
CA THR A 94 13.58 19.55 7.41
C THR A 94 12.62 18.64 6.66
N ALA A 95 11.63 18.11 7.36
CA ALA A 95 10.50 17.39 6.77
C ALA A 95 9.20 18.08 7.14
N HIS A 96 8.45 18.53 6.13
CA HIS A 96 7.15 19.16 6.32
C HIS A 96 6.04 18.14 6.07
N THR A 97 5.02 18.15 6.94
CA THR A 97 3.82 17.32 6.79
C THR A 97 2.56 18.11 7.16
N GLU A 98 1.39 17.50 7.00
CA GLU A 98 0.14 18.09 7.51
C GLU A 98 0.23 18.33 9.03
N ALA A 99 0.69 17.33 9.78
CA ALA A 99 0.82 17.40 11.23
C ALA A 99 1.94 18.36 11.69
N TYR A 100 3.00 18.54 10.89
CA TYR A 100 4.17 19.32 11.29
C TYR A 100 4.60 20.32 10.22
N ASN A 101 4.23 21.59 10.39
CA ASN A 101 4.65 22.68 9.51
C ASN A 101 4.60 24.05 10.22
N TRP A 102 5.27 25.05 9.66
CA TRP A 102 5.39 26.37 10.30
C TRP A 102 4.06 27.15 10.45
N TRP A 103 2.96 26.71 9.84
CA TRP A 103 1.67 27.42 9.82
C TRP A 103 0.58 26.79 10.71
N ASN A 104 0.74 25.54 11.11
CA ASN A 104 -0.25 24.80 11.91
C ASN A 104 0.00 24.89 13.43
N GLY A 105 1.11 25.52 13.86
CA GLY A 105 1.48 25.70 15.27
C GLY A 105 2.37 24.59 15.85
N SER A 106 2.66 23.54 15.07
CA SER A 106 3.60 22.46 15.41
C SER A 106 4.78 22.52 14.45
N PRO A 107 6.00 22.87 14.90
CA PRO A 107 7.14 23.00 14.00
C PRO A 107 7.46 21.66 13.33
N PRO A 108 7.95 21.69 12.07
CA PRO A 108 8.41 20.49 11.38
C PRO A 108 9.59 19.83 12.12
N PRO A 109 9.75 18.50 12.03
CA PRO A 109 11.00 17.83 12.34
C PRO A 109 12.17 18.51 11.60
N GLU A 110 13.15 18.98 12.37
CA GLU A 110 14.31 19.71 11.86
C GLU A 110 15.59 19.25 12.58
N GLY A 111 16.70 19.23 11.83
CA GLY A 111 18.04 19.21 12.40
C GLY A 111 18.97 20.19 11.70
N THR A 112 20.04 20.56 12.39
CA THR A 112 21.05 21.50 11.88
C THR A 112 22.47 21.00 12.07
N ILE A 113 23.36 21.32 11.13
CA ILE A 113 24.81 21.09 11.27
C ILE A 113 25.60 22.32 10.86
N TYR A 114 26.68 22.62 11.60
CA TYR A 114 27.62 23.65 11.21
C TYR A 114 28.67 23.08 10.23
N LEU A 115 28.70 23.62 9.01
CA LEU A 115 29.57 23.20 7.92
C LEU A 115 30.55 24.29 7.52
N ASN A 116 31.78 24.21 8.02
CA ASN A 116 32.81 25.17 7.63
C ASN A 116 33.13 25.04 6.14
N GLY A 117 32.98 26.13 5.39
CA GLY A 117 33.29 26.18 3.97
C GLY A 117 32.12 25.94 3.03
N ALA A 118 30.88 25.92 3.54
CA ALA A 118 29.65 25.74 2.74
C ALA A 118 29.59 26.65 1.50
N THR A 119 30.16 27.85 1.57
CA THR A 119 30.18 28.85 0.48
C THR A 119 31.50 28.94 -0.29
N SER A 120 32.54 28.21 0.12
CA SER A 120 33.90 28.30 -0.45
C SER A 120 34.42 26.99 -1.01
N SER A 121 33.80 25.85 -0.67
CA SER A 121 34.17 24.50 -1.14
C SER A 121 32.93 23.72 -1.55
N PHE A 122 33.13 22.67 -2.35
CA PHE A 122 32.07 21.70 -2.63
C PHE A 122 31.94 20.72 -1.47
N HIS A 123 30.69 20.45 -1.09
CA HIS A 123 30.29 19.50 -0.05
C HIS A 123 29.20 18.57 -0.58
N ASP A 124 29.09 17.39 0.00
CA ASP A 124 28.06 16.42 -0.34
C ASP A 124 26.89 16.55 0.63
N TYR A 125 25.71 16.88 0.12
CA TYR A 125 24.46 16.96 0.87
C TYR A 125 23.62 15.75 0.52
N ALA A 126 23.23 14.93 1.50
CA ALA A 126 22.54 13.69 1.21
C ALA A 126 21.35 13.43 2.13
N LEU A 127 20.36 12.75 1.56
CA LEU A 127 19.22 12.16 2.23
C LEU A 127 19.26 10.65 1.99
N GLU A 128 19.15 9.86 3.06
CA GLU A 128 18.76 8.45 2.98
C GLU A 128 17.31 8.33 3.43
N TRP A 129 16.52 7.62 2.63
CA TRP A 129 15.08 7.53 2.77
C TRP A 129 14.65 6.09 2.52
N ASP A 130 13.92 5.52 3.48
CA ASP A 130 13.22 4.24 3.34
C ASP A 130 11.85 4.33 4.04
N GLU A 131 11.17 3.19 4.17
CA GLU A 131 9.87 3.10 4.83
C GLU A 131 9.93 3.45 6.33
N ASP A 132 11.11 3.39 6.95
CA ASP A 132 11.31 3.58 8.39
C ASP A 132 11.79 4.98 8.75
N TYR A 133 12.55 5.65 7.87
CA TYR A 133 13.13 6.94 8.20
C TYR A 133 13.52 7.82 7.00
N LEU A 134 13.72 9.09 7.33
CA LEU A 134 14.52 10.06 6.59
C LEU A 134 15.76 10.38 7.44
N LYS A 135 16.96 10.27 6.87
CA LYS A 135 18.24 10.59 7.52
C LYS A 135 19.03 11.57 6.67
N TRP A 136 19.49 12.65 7.29
CA TRP A 136 20.26 13.69 6.63
C TRP A 136 21.74 13.62 6.96
N TYR A 137 22.54 13.90 5.94
CA TYR A 137 24.00 13.85 5.98
C TYR A 137 24.63 15.07 5.30
N VAL A 138 25.77 15.49 5.82
CA VAL A 138 26.69 16.41 5.14
C VAL A 138 28.09 15.80 5.18
N ASP A 139 28.75 15.63 4.03
CA ASP A 139 30.05 14.97 3.89
C ASP A 139 30.09 13.62 4.64
N ASP A 140 29.07 12.79 4.43
CA ASP A 140 28.83 11.50 5.12
C ASP A 140 28.66 11.56 6.65
N VAL A 141 28.57 12.76 7.23
CA VAL A 141 28.26 12.94 8.65
C VAL A 141 26.75 13.02 8.84
N HIS A 142 26.18 11.97 9.44
CA HIS A 142 24.78 11.96 9.90
C HIS A 142 24.55 13.02 10.97
N TYR A 143 23.51 13.84 10.84
CA TYR A 143 23.19 14.87 11.84
C TYR A 143 21.72 14.92 12.25
N PHE A 144 20.82 14.28 11.49
CA PHE A 144 19.39 14.33 11.78
C PHE A 144 18.66 13.09 11.25
N THR A 145 17.68 12.60 12.02
CA THR A 145 16.78 11.52 11.64
C THR A 145 15.35 11.94 11.95
N TYR A 146 14.46 11.80 10.97
CA TYR A 146 13.02 11.74 11.19
C TYR A 146 12.56 10.30 10.99
N ALA A 147 11.99 9.68 12.03
CA ALA A 147 11.58 8.29 12.01
C ALA A 147 10.07 8.17 11.79
N ASN A 148 9.66 7.22 10.96
CA ASN A 148 8.27 6.82 10.79
C ASN A 148 7.77 6.16 12.08
N ASP A 149 6.58 6.54 12.53
CA ASP A 149 5.94 5.93 13.70
C ASP A 149 5.29 4.57 13.37
N GLN A 150 5.29 4.18 12.09
CA GLN A 150 4.70 2.95 11.55
C GLN A 150 3.20 2.84 11.86
N ALA A 151 2.52 3.97 12.06
CA ALA A 151 1.09 4.02 12.34
C ALA A 151 0.21 4.02 11.06
N GLY A 152 0.84 4.09 9.87
CA GLY A 152 0.12 4.20 8.59
C GLY A 152 -0.64 5.53 8.44
N ASN A 153 -0.21 6.58 9.14
CA ASN A 153 -0.86 7.89 9.12
C ASN A 153 -0.13 8.86 8.18
N TYR A 154 -0.75 9.19 7.04
CA TYR A 154 -0.16 10.12 6.07
C TYR A 154 0.02 11.54 6.64
N GLU A 155 -0.74 11.94 7.67
CA GLU A 155 -0.61 13.29 8.25
C GLU A 155 0.77 13.49 8.91
N THR A 156 1.36 12.41 9.44
CA THR A 156 2.68 12.38 10.06
C THR A 156 3.74 11.80 9.12
N TRP A 157 3.38 10.93 8.19
CA TRP A 157 4.31 10.28 7.26
C TRP A 157 3.74 10.17 5.82
N PRO A 158 3.76 11.26 5.03
CA PRO A 158 3.35 11.23 3.62
C PRO A 158 4.49 10.80 2.67
N PHE A 159 5.57 10.21 3.20
CA PHE A 159 6.81 9.92 2.47
C PHE A 159 6.86 8.47 1.96
N ASP A 160 5.72 7.94 1.53
CA ASP A 160 5.54 6.63 0.90
C ASP A 160 5.18 6.76 -0.60
N GLN A 161 5.17 7.98 -1.13
CA GLN A 161 4.92 8.28 -2.53
C GLN A 161 6.22 8.65 -3.26
N ARG A 162 6.17 8.76 -4.60
CA ARG A 162 7.31 9.20 -5.41
C ARG A 162 7.53 10.71 -5.37
N PHE A 163 8.76 11.12 -5.09
CA PHE A 163 9.17 12.52 -4.97
C PHE A 163 10.15 12.91 -6.09
N HIS A 164 10.10 14.17 -6.50
CA HIS A 164 11.03 14.77 -7.46
C HIS A 164 11.93 15.81 -6.81
N LEU A 165 13.17 15.90 -7.27
CA LEU A 165 14.18 16.84 -6.79
C LEU A 165 14.01 18.24 -7.42
N LEU A 166 14.23 19.26 -6.59
CA LEU A 166 14.30 20.67 -6.93
C LEU A 166 15.61 21.29 -6.45
N LEU A 167 16.18 22.18 -7.26
CA LEU A 167 17.40 22.94 -6.94
C LEU A 167 17.16 24.42 -7.28
N ASN A 168 17.36 25.33 -6.34
CA ASN A 168 17.22 26.78 -6.61
C ASN A 168 18.01 27.67 -5.66
N ILE A 169 18.02 28.96 -6.01
CA ILE A 169 18.34 30.06 -5.11
C ILE A 169 17.13 30.99 -5.04
N ALA A 170 16.49 31.07 -3.88
CA ALA A 170 15.57 32.15 -3.57
C ALA A 170 16.37 33.39 -3.10
N ILE A 171 15.86 34.58 -3.40
CA ILE A 171 16.42 35.85 -2.95
C ILE A 171 15.36 36.57 -2.12
N GLY A 172 15.65 36.85 -0.85
CA GLY A 172 14.73 37.45 0.10
C GLY A 172 13.76 36.42 0.68
N GLY A 173 12.45 36.68 0.54
CA GLY A 173 11.41 35.88 1.18
C GLY A 173 11.30 36.15 2.69
N THR A 174 10.47 35.35 3.36
CA THR A 174 10.24 35.46 4.81
C THR A 174 11.45 35.05 5.65
N TRP A 175 12.31 34.18 5.11
CA TRP A 175 13.49 33.69 5.82
C TRP A 175 14.79 34.29 5.29
N GLY A 176 15.22 34.00 4.06
CA GLY A 176 16.46 34.55 3.49
C GLY A 176 16.59 36.08 3.56
N GLY A 177 15.47 36.80 3.49
CA GLY A 177 15.36 38.26 3.56
C GLY A 177 15.17 38.84 4.96
N GLN A 178 15.22 38.02 6.02
CA GLN A 178 14.95 38.46 7.40
C GLN A 178 15.86 39.62 7.85
N GLN A 179 17.10 39.68 7.35
CA GLN A 179 18.05 40.76 7.60
C GLN A 179 18.22 41.73 6.41
N GLY A 180 17.28 41.72 5.47
CA GLY A 180 17.36 42.47 4.21
C GLY A 180 18.06 41.69 3.10
N ILE A 181 18.39 42.40 2.03
CA ILE A 181 19.14 41.88 0.87
C ILE A 181 20.30 42.85 0.64
N ASP A 182 21.52 42.32 0.56
CA ASP A 182 22.72 43.08 0.21
C ASP A 182 22.94 43.03 -1.31
N ASP A 183 22.69 44.13 -2.02
CA ASP A 183 22.81 44.19 -3.48
C ASP A 183 24.25 44.01 -4.00
N ASP A 184 25.26 44.22 -3.14
CA ASP A 184 26.68 44.14 -3.53
C ASP A 184 27.17 42.68 -3.69
N ILE A 185 26.38 41.69 -3.26
CA ILE A 185 26.72 40.27 -3.37
C ILE A 185 26.51 39.73 -4.79
N PHE A 186 25.72 40.42 -5.62
CA PHE A 186 25.34 39.90 -6.93
C PHE A 186 26.48 40.04 -7.96
N PRO A 187 26.66 39.03 -8.82
CA PRO A 187 25.84 37.83 -8.92
C PRO A 187 26.28 36.71 -7.96
N VAL A 188 25.31 36.00 -7.39
CA VAL A 188 25.57 34.83 -6.51
C VAL A 188 25.23 33.52 -7.21
N ARG A 189 25.95 32.46 -6.85
CA ARG A 189 25.91 31.18 -7.55
C ARG A 189 25.78 30.01 -6.57
N LEU A 190 24.92 29.07 -6.94
CA LEU A 190 24.89 27.70 -6.46
C LEU A 190 25.52 26.87 -7.58
N GLU A 191 26.65 26.24 -7.28
CA GLU A 191 27.36 25.39 -8.23
C GLU A 191 27.12 23.94 -7.81
N VAL A 192 26.59 23.13 -8.73
CA VAL A 192 26.29 21.71 -8.51
C VAL A 192 27.20 20.89 -9.41
N ASP A 193 28.04 20.07 -8.79
CA ASP A 193 28.95 19.17 -9.50
C ASP A 193 28.21 17.94 -10.00
N TYR A 194 27.45 17.28 -9.11
CA TYR A 194 26.59 16.17 -9.49
C TYR A 194 25.34 16.09 -8.63
N VAL A 195 24.35 15.40 -9.19
CA VAL A 195 23.23 14.79 -8.47
C VAL A 195 23.33 13.30 -8.74
N ARG A 196 23.27 12.47 -7.69
CA ARG A 196 23.24 11.01 -7.78
C ARG A 196 22.13 10.47 -6.92
N VAL A 197 21.42 9.48 -7.45
CA VAL A 197 20.41 8.72 -6.72
C VAL A 197 20.84 7.26 -6.72
N TYR A 198 20.80 6.64 -5.54
CA TYR A 198 21.15 5.23 -5.34
C TYR A 198 19.93 4.53 -4.76
N GLN A 199 19.46 3.48 -5.44
CA GLN A 199 18.36 2.64 -4.95
C GLN A 199 18.84 1.20 -4.87
N GLN A 200 18.40 0.49 -3.84
CA GLN A 200 18.52 -0.97 -3.79
C GLN A 200 17.72 -1.55 -4.95
N ARG A 201 18.22 -2.63 -5.55
CA ARG A 201 17.51 -3.37 -6.59
C ARG A 201 17.28 -4.80 -6.10
N VAL A 202 16.14 -5.37 -6.48
CA VAL A 202 15.76 -6.75 -6.20
C VAL A 202 15.35 -7.44 -7.49
N ASP A 203 15.40 -8.76 -7.51
CA ASP A 203 15.00 -9.53 -8.68
C ASP A 203 13.47 -9.68 -8.69
N VAL A 204 12.84 -9.09 -9.71
CA VAL A 204 11.41 -9.21 -9.98
C VAL A 204 11.22 -10.17 -11.15
N THR A 205 10.52 -11.27 -10.93
CA THR A 205 10.15 -12.22 -11.98
C THR A 205 8.76 -11.85 -12.50
N PHE A 206 8.73 -11.27 -13.69
CA PHE A 206 7.50 -10.94 -14.42
C PHE A 206 7.01 -12.15 -15.18
N GLN A 207 5.69 -12.35 -15.21
CA GLN A 207 5.06 -13.48 -15.90
C GLN A 207 3.83 -13.05 -16.71
N VAL A 208 3.71 -13.54 -17.94
CA VAL A 208 2.54 -13.31 -18.80
C VAL A 208 2.13 -14.60 -19.49
N ASP A 209 0.85 -14.94 -19.36
CA ASP A 209 0.20 -16.07 -19.99
C ASP A 209 -0.27 -15.67 -21.39
N MET A 210 0.26 -16.37 -22.40
CA MET A 210 -0.02 -16.15 -23.81
C MET A 210 -1.01 -17.19 -24.37
N SER A 211 -1.67 -17.99 -23.54
CA SER A 211 -2.54 -19.10 -23.96
C SER A 211 -3.68 -18.70 -24.92
N ASN A 212 -4.13 -17.44 -24.84
CA ASN A 212 -5.19 -16.90 -25.70
C ASN A 212 -4.66 -16.18 -26.96
N GLU A 213 -3.33 -16.08 -27.10
CA GLU A 213 -2.67 -15.33 -28.15
C GLU A 213 -1.88 -16.22 -29.11
N THR A 214 -1.60 -15.71 -30.30
CA THR A 214 -0.55 -16.29 -31.17
C THR A 214 0.71 -15.46 -30.99
N VAL A 215 1.77 -16.07 -30.47
CA VAL A 215 3.06 -15.40 -30.23
C VAL A 215 3.71 -15.02 -31.57
N ASN A 216 4.03 -13.74 -31.75
CA ASN A 216 4.57 -13.14 -32.95
C ASN A 216 6.02 -12.72 -32.72
N ASP A 217 6.97 -13.61 -33.02
CA ASP A 217 8.41 -13.31 -32.94
C ASP A 217 8.91 -12.95 -31.52
N GLY A 218 8.37 -13.66 -30.52
CA GLY A 218 8.79 -13.56 -29.12
C GLY A 218 7.80 -12.79 -28.24
N VAL A 219 8.09 -12.79 -26.94
CA VAL A 219 7.35 -12.04 -25.92
C VAL A 219 8.34 -11.18 -25.18
N PHE A 220 8.00 -9.91 -24.96
CA PHE A 220 8.92 -8.95 -24.37
C PHE A 220 8.27 -8.16 -23.25
N LEU A 221 9.12 -7.61 -22.40
CA LEU A 221 8.81 -6.71 -21.31
C LEU A 221 9.56 -5.40 -21.51
N ASN A 222 8.89 -4.27 -21.25
CA ASN A 222 9.52 -2.96 -21.13
C ASN A 222 8.87 -2.19 -19.98
N GLY A 223 9.58 -1.24 -19.38
CA GLY A 223 9.11 -0.51 -18.23
C GLY A 223 10.03 0.62 -17.79
N SER A 224 9.62 1.33 -16.74
CA SER A 224 10.37 2.45 -16.19
C SER A 224 11.73 2.05 -15.63
N PHE A 225 11.94 0.78 -15.29
CA PHE A 225 13.21 0.25 -14.78
C PHE A 225 14.32 0.06 -15.84
N VAL A 226 13.96 0.21 -17.12
CA VAL A 226 14.87 0.38 -18.27
C VAL A 226 14.64 1.74 -18.96
N ASP A 227 14.10 2.71 -18.23
CA ASP A 227 13.81 4.07 -18.73
C ASP A 227 12.92 4.14 -19.99
N TRP A 228 12.10 3.11 -20.22
CA TRP A 228 11.33 2.95 -21.46
C TRP A 228 12.20 3.07 -22.74
N ASP A 229 13.47 2.66 -22.65
CA ASP A 229 14.39 2.73 -23.78
C ASP A 229 13.94 1.77 -24.89
N SER A 230 13.82 2.30 -26.11
CA SER A 230 13.35 1.56 -27.29
C SER A 230 14.32 0.49 -27.76
N ASP A 231 15.57 0.53 -27.31
CA ASP A 231 16.58 -0.49 -27.59
C ASP A 231 16.73 -1.51 -26.44
N SER A 232 15.90 -1.40 -25.38
CA SER A 232 16.01 -2.19 -24.14
C SER A 232 14.79 -3.07 -23.86
N PHE A 233 14.18 -3.66 -24.89
CA PHE A 233 13.15 -4.69 -24.71
C PHE A 233 13.75 -5.96 -24.10
N ILE A 234 13.14 -6.44 -23.02
CA ILE A 234 13.59 -7.63 -22.29
C ILE A 234 12.83 -8.83 -22.83
N GLU A 235 13.53 -9.73 -23.51
CA GLU A 235 12.97 -10.99 -24.01
C GLU A 235 12.55 -11.89 -22.83
N MET A 236 11.33 -12.42 -22.92
CA MET A 236 10.75 -13.37 -21.97
C MET A 236 10.74 -14.77 -22.57
N THR A 237 10.85 -15.80 -21.73
CA THR A 237 10.96 -17.19 -22.17
C THR A 237 9.90 -18.08 -21.54
N ASP A 238 9.43 -19.07 -22.31
CA ASP A 238 8.57 -20.18 -21.87
C ASP A 238 9.42 -21.46 -21.95
N GLU A 239 10.16 -21.76 -20.87
CA GLU A 239 11.11 -22.89 -20.86
C GLU A 239 10.42 -24.26 -20.65
N ASP A 240 9.27 -24.28 -19.96
CA ASP A 240 8.51 -25.50 -19.62
C ASP A 240 7.35 -25.78 -20.57
N GLY A 241 7.01 -24.86 -21.46
CA GLY A 241 6.06 -25.04 -22.55
C GLY A 241 4.61 -24.98 -22.10
N ASP A 242 4.31 -24.27 -21.01
CA ASP A 242 2.96 -24.10 -20.48
C ASP A 242 2.24 -22.85 -21.05
N ASN A 243 2.92 -22.09 -21.92
CA ASN A 243 2.52 -20.81 -22.52
C ASN A 243 2.63 -19.60 -21.57
N ILE A 244 3.27 -19.75 -20.41
CA ILE A 244 3.59 -18.66 -19.49
C ILE A 244 5.03 -18.22 -19.75
N TYR A 245 5.17 -17.01 -20.29
CA TYR A 245 6.46 -16.40 -20.56
C TYR A 245 6.91 -15.65 -19.31
N SER A 246 8.17 -15.83 -18.93
CA SER A 246 8.75 -15.18 -17.75
C SER A 246 10.10 -14.53 -18.02
N ALA A 247 10.41 -13.49 -17.24
CA ALA A 247 11.73 -12.88 -17.18
C ALA A 247 12.00 -12.33 -15.78
N SER A 248 13.18 -12.62 -15.22
CA SER A 248 13.66 -12.02 -13.98
C SER A 248 14.51 -10.79 -14.29
N VAL A 249 14.10 -9.64 -13.74
CA VAL A 249 14.73 -8.35 -13.97
C VAL A 249 15.14 -7.77 -12.63
N SER A 250 16.37 -7.26 -12.53
CA SER A 250 16.79 -6.49 -11.36
C SER A 250 16.14 -5.10 -11.41
N VAL A 251 15.15 -4.84 -10.56
CA VAL A 251 14.34 -3.61 -10.55
C VAL A 251 14.66 -2.79 -9.30
N PRO A 252 14.80 -1.44 -9.37
CA PRO A 252 14.94 -0.61 -8.19
C PRO A 252 13.76 -0.75 -7.23
N GLN A 253 13.98 -0.42 -5.97
CA GLN A 253 12.88 -0.22 -5.03
C GLN A 253 11.98 0.94 -5.44
N GLY A 254 10.71 0.83 -5.05
CA GLY A 254 9.68 1.81 -5.31
C GLY A 254 8.77 1.46 -6.47
N TYR A 255 8.00 2.45 -6.90
CA TYR A 255 6.92 2.24 -7.85
C TYR A 255 7.39 2.28 -9.31
N HIS A 256 7.13 1.21 -10.04
CA HIS A 256 7.52 1.04 -11.44
C HIS A 256 6.31 0.74 -12.34
N LEU A 257 6.37 1.29 -13.55
CA LEU A 257 5.39 1.03 -14.61
C LEU A 257 5.99 0.06 -15.62
N TYR A 258 5.16 -0.81 -16.21
CA TYR A 258 5.59 -1.79 -17.20
C TYR A 258 4.47 -2.23 -18.13
N GLN A 259 4.85 -2.86 -19.24
CA GLN A 259 3.95 -3.46 -20.23
C GLN A 259 4.55 -4.74 -20.82
N TYR A 260 3.68 -5.67 -21.21
CA TYR A 260 4.02 -6.83 -22.04
C TYR A 260 3.84 -6.53 -23.54
N PHE A 261 4.61 -7.24 -24.37
CA PHE A 261 4.65 -7.07 -25.82
C PHE A 261 4.63 -8.43 -26.52
N ASN A 262 3.80 -8.56 -27.56
CA ASN A 262 3.73 -9.75 -28.41
C ASN A 262 4.49 -9.50 -29.72
N GLY A 263 5.81 -9.64 -29.66
CA GLY A 263 6.77 -9.17 -30.65
C GLY A 263 7.49 -7.90 -30.20
N GLU A 264 8.70 -7.67 -30.70
CA GLU A 264 9.51 -6.51 -30.33
C GLU A 264 8.94 -5.22 -30.98
N GLY A 265 8.96 -4.10 -30.24
CA GLY A 265 8.54 -2.78 -30.75
C GLY A 265 7.19 -2.28 -30.23
N TRP A 266 7.04 -0.94 -30.20
CA TRP A 266 5.92 -0.24 -29.57
C TRP A 266 4.54 -0.48 -30.21
N GLU A 267 4.51 -0.95 -31.46
CA GLU A 267 3.31 -1.37 -32.16
C GLU A 267 2.73 -2.69 -31.65
N ASN A 268 3.53 -3.48 -30.94
CA ASN A 268 3.20 -4.81 -30.44
C ASN A 268 2.85 -4.82 -28.94
N ARG A 269 2.74 -3.63 -28.34
CA ARG A 269 2.36 -3.48 -26.93
C ARG A 269 0.97 -4.06 -26.67
N GLU A 270 0.79 -4.60 -25.47
CA GLU A 270 -0.53 -4.98 -25.00
C GLU A 270 -1.47 -3.77 -24.88
N ILE A 271 -2.77 -4.05 -24.83
CA ILE A 271 -3.78 -3.08 -24.42
C ILE A 271 -4.14 -3.42 -22.99
N VAL A 272 -3.59 -2.67 -22.03
CA VAL A 272 -3.93 -2.83 -20.61
C VAL A 272 -5.39 -2.40 -20.40
N PRO A 273 -6.26 -3.27 -19.84
CA PRO A 273 -7.63 -2.88 -19.56
C PRO A 273 -7.71 -1.74 -18.52
N PRO A 274 -8.69 -0.83 -18.63
CA PRO A 274 -8.84 0.30 -17.71
C PRO A 274 -8.89 -0.09 -16.23
N GLU A 275 -9.36 -1.30 -15.95
CA GLU A 275 -9.52 -1.81 -14.59
C GLU A 275 -8.22 -2.26 -13.91
N CYS A 276 -7.11 -2.40 -14.64
CA CYS A 276 -5.76 -2.57 -14.09
C CYS A 276 -4.74 -1.57 -14.67
N ASP A 277 -5.24 -0.54 -15.35
CA ASP A 277 -4.44 0.63 -15.68
C ASP A 277 -4.20 1.44 -14.41
N VAL A 278 -2.93 1.61 -14.07
CA VAL A 278 -2.50 2.40 -12.91
C VAL A 278 -2.00 3.79 -13.32
N ASN A 279 -1.99 4.09 -14.62
CA ASN A 279 -1.49 5.35 -15.13
C ASN A 279 -2.65 6.33 -15.36
N ASP A 280 -2.56 7.55 -14.84
CA ASP A 280 -3.54 8.62 -15.12
C ASP A 280 -3.22 9.33 -16.46
N HIS A 281 -2.52 8.65 -17.38
CA HIS A 281 -2.13 9.21 -18.66
C HIS A 281 -3.26 9.03 -19.70
N PRO A 282 -3.73 10.10 -20.35
CA PRO A 282 -4.91 10.04 -21.20
C PRO A 282 -4.74 9.24 -22.50
N ASP A 283 -3.49 8.99 -22.93
CA ASP A 283 -3.18 8.40 -24.24
C ASP A 283 -2.61 6.96 -24.18
N TYR A 284 -2.29 6.44 -22.99
CA TYR A 284 -1.75 5.09 -22.83
C TYR A 284 -1.95 4.57 -21.40
N ALA A 285 -2.22 3.27 -21.31
CA ALA A 285 -2.49 2.54 -20.08
C ALA A 285 -1.29 1.65 -19.73
N ASP A 286 -0.84 1.65 -18.48
CA ASP A 286 0.33 0.87 -18.03
C ASP A 286 0.00 0.03 -16.82
N ARG A 287 0.72 -1.09 -16.66
CA ARG A 287 0.68 -1.87 -15.41
C ARG A 287 1.64 -1.26 -14.40
N GLY A 288 1.37 -1.48 -13.12
CA GLY A 288 2.15 -0.95 -12.01
C GLY A 288 2.64 -2.05 -11.08
N ILE A 289 3.80 -1.85 -10.49
CA ILE A 289 4.34 -2.68 -9.42
C ILE A 289 5.03 -1.79 -8.39
N ASP A 290 4.78 -2.06 -7.11
CA ASP A 290 5.58 -1.50 -6.02
C ASP A 290 6.62 -2.52 -5.59
N VAL A 291 7.89 -2.15 -5.69
CA VAL A 291 9.03 -3.05 -5.48
C VAL A 291 9.62 -2.79 -4.10
N GLY A 292 9.47 -3.77 -3.21
CA GLY A 292 10.01 -3.73 -1.85
C GLY A 292 11.46 -4.24 -1.74
N GLU A 293 11.83 -4.71 -0.55
CA GLU A 293 13.21 -5.12 -0.25
C GLU A 293 13.59 -6.55 -0.64
N ASN A 294 12.59 -7.37 -0.98
CA ASN A 294 12.78 -8.80 -1.26
C ASN A 294 12.46 -9.11 -2.72
N ASP A 295 13.14 -10.12 -3.25
CA ASP A 295 12.82 -10.69 -4.56
C ASP A 295 11.35 -11.13 -4.60
N ILE A 296 10.70 -10.90 -5.73
CA ILE A 296 9.28 -11.18 -5.92
C ILE A 296 9.05 -11.88 -7.25
N THR A 297 8.16 -12.85 -7.26
CA THR A 297 7.64 -13.47 -8.48
C THR A 297 6.18 -13.06 -8.60
N LEU A 298 5.84 -12.36 -9.68
CA LEU A 298 4.46 -11.95 -9.94
C LEU A 298 3.66 -13.14 -10.40
N ASP A 299 2.38 -13.20 -10.06
CA ASP A 299 1.48 -14.17 -10.66
C ASP A 299 1.43 -13.95 -12.20
N PRO A 300 1.14 -14.99 -13.00
CA PRO A 300 0.96 -14.86 -14.45
C PRO A 300 -0.34 -14.14 -14.81
N VAL A 301 -0.28 -13.06 -15.62
CA VAL A 301 -1.48 -12.39 -16.17
C VAL A 301 -1.72 -12.85 -17.60
N CYS A 302 -2.97 -12.99 -18.03
CA CYS A 302 -3.26 -13.13 -19.45
C CYS A 302 -2.87 -11.86 -20.20
N PHE A 303 -2.23 -12.01 -21.35
CA PHE A 303 -1.88 -10.87 -22.20
C PHE A 303 -3.10 -9.98 -22.50
N GLY A 304 -2.99 -8.68 -22.21
CA GLY A 304 -4.11 -7.74 -22.37
C GLY A 304 -5.29 -7.94 -21.40
N SER A 305 -5.09 -8.65 -20.28
CA SER A 305 -6.07 -8.83 -19.20
C SER A 305 -5.50 -8.46 -17.83
N CYS A 306 -6.36 -8.25 -16.85
CA CYS A 306 -5.96 -7.99 -15.47
C CYS A 306 -5.79 -9.25 -14.62
N GLY A 307 -6.14 -10.41 -15.16
CA GLY A 307 -6.11 -11.71 -14.46
C GLY A 307 -5.66 -12.87 -15.34
N PRO A 308 -5.77 -14.11 -14.87
CA PRO A 308 -5.32 -15.30 -15.60
C PRO A 308 -6.10 -15.54 -16.90
N CYS A 309 -5.54 -16.32 -17.85
CA CYS A 309 -6.23 -16.61 -19.12
C CYS A 309 -7.40 -17.58 -18.97
N SER A 310 -7.44 -18.34 -17.89
CA SER A 310 -8.57 -19.20 -17.55
C SER A 310 -9.64 -18.40 -16.82
N ASN A 311 -10.86 -18.45 -17.35
CA ASN A 311 -12.03 -18.01 -16.58
C ASN A 311 -12.17 -18.94 -15.37
N SER A 312 -12.04 -18.39 -14.17
CA SER A 312 -12.49 -19.06 -12.96
C SER A 312 -14.02 -19.02 -12.93
N ASP A 313 -14.67 -20.00 -12.29
CA ASP A 313 -16.09 -19.86 -11.96
C ASP A 313 -16.29 -19.06 -10.65
N TYR A 314 -15.21 -18.66 -9.98
CA TYR A 314 -15.15 -18.05 -8.65
C TYR A 314 -14.36 -16.74 -8.65
N LEU A 315 -14.51 -15.93 -7.58
CA LEU A 315 -13.62 -14.80 -7.33
C LEU A 315 -12.17 -15.27 -7.20
N ILE A 316 -11.25 -14.49 -7.77
CA ILE A 316 -9.81 -14.73 -7.66
C ILE A 316 -9.16 -13.51 -7.00
N ALA A 317 -8.35 -13.74 -5.97
CA ALA A 317 -7.41 -12.72 -5.50
C ALA A 317 -6.18 -12.74 -6.42
N TYR A 318 -5.85 -11.60 -7.02
CA TYR A 318 -4.78 -11.47 -7.99
C TYR A 318 -4.00 -10.17 -7.77
N GLY A 319 -2.78 -10.28 -7.23
CA GLY A 319 -2.06 -9.13 -6.67
C GLY A 319 -2.89 -8.43 -5.59
N ALA A 320 -3.09 -7.11 -5.74
CA ALA A 320 -3.94 -6.31 -4.84
C ALA A 320 -5.43 -6.25 -5.28
N SER A 321 -5.79 -6.91 -6.38
CA SER A 321 -7.14 -6.87 -6.94
C SER A 321 -7.92 -8.15 -6.63
N ILE A 322 -9.24 -8.05 -6.63
CA ILE A 322 -10.15 -9.19 -6.64
C ILE A 322 -10.81 -9.19 -8.00
N LEU A 323 -10.79 -10.32 -8.68
CA LEU A 323 -11.36 -10.47 -10.01
C LEU A 323 -12.62 -11.32 -9.94
N ASP A 324 -13.71 -10.77 -10.43
CA ASP A 324 -14.94 -11.49 -10.73
C ASP A 324 -14.88 -12.03 -12.17
N PRO A 325 -15.27 -13.30 -12.38
CA PRO A 325 -15.12 -13.91 -13.69
C PRO A 325 -16.06 -13.38 -14.78
N ASP A 326 -17.14 -12.69 -14.42
CA ASP A 326 -18.04 -12.02 -15.37
C ASP A 326 -17.71 -10.54 -15.53
N GLN A 327 -17.14 -9.91 -14.49
CA GLN A 327 -17.02 -8.45 -14.39
C GLN A 327 -15.57 -7.93 -14.43
N GLY A 328 -14.56 -8.79 -14.36
CA GLY A 328 -13.16 -8.37 -14.27
C GLY A 328 -12.84 -7.85 -12.87
N ASN A 329 -12.14 -6.71 -12.76
CA ASN A 329 -11.82 -6.14 -11.44
C ASN A 329 -13.10 -5.83 -10.65
N PHE A 330 -13.17 -6.32 -9.42
CA PHE A 330 -14.37 -6.36 -8.62
C PHE A 330 -14.12 -5.82 -7.22
N ILE A 331 -14.86 -4.77 -6.86
CA ILE A 331 -14.80 -4.19 -5.52
C ILE A 331 -15.93 -4.80 -4.67
N LEU A 332 -15.55 -5.47 -3.59
CA LEU A 332 -16.49 -5.97 -2.60
C LEU A 332 -17.12 -4.81 -1.80
N LYS A 333 -18.43 -4.69 -1.90
CA LYS A 333 -19.30 -3.81 -1.11
C LYS A 333 -20.10 -4.71 -0.18
N GLY A 334 -19.46 -5.06 0.94
CA GLY A 334 -19.95 -6.07 1.86
C GLY A 334 -20.74 -5.51 3.05
N MET A 335 -21.67 -6.31 3.56
CA MET A 335 -22.32 -6.11 4.87
C MET A 335 -22.07 -7.32 5.77
N GLY A 336 -21.67 -7.09 7.02
CA GLY A 336 -21.52 -8.15 8.02
C GLY A 336 -22.87 -8.48 8.68
N LEU A 337 -23.21 -9.77 8.76
CA LEU A 337 -24.40 -10.27 9.47
C LEU A 337 -24.13 -10.42 10.98
N GLY A 338 -23.56 -9.37 11.58
CA GLY A 338 -23.16 -9.33 12.98
C GLY A 338 -24.34 -9.52 13.94
N GLY A 339 -24.11 -10.21 15.05
CA GLY A 339 -25.13 -10.49 16.06
C GLY A 339 -26.03 -11.69 15.74
N TRP A 340 -26.04 -12.23 14.51
CA TRP A 340 -26.92 -13.33 14.13
C TRP A 340 -26.46 -14.68 14.69
N LEU A 341 -25.46 -15.31 14.07
CA LEU A 341 -24.94 -16.61 14.54
C LEU A 341 -23.90 -16.46 15.65
N VAL A 342 -23.46 -15.22 15.90
CA VAL A 342 -22.55 -14.84 16.98
C VAL A 342 -23.13 -13.61 17.68
N PRO A 343 -23.96 -13.80 18.72
CA PRO A 343 -24.55 -12.70 19.46
C PRO A 343 -23.53 -11.93 20.28
N GLU A 344 -23.55 -10.60 20.17
CA GLU A 344 -22.69 -9.70 20.93
C GLU A 344 -23.51 -8.78 21.84
N GLY A 345 -23.06 -8.62 23.09
CA GLY A 345 -23.84 -7.94 24.13
C GLY A 345 -24.27 -6.51 23.77
N TYR A 346 -23.40 -5.75 23.10
CA TYR A 346 -23.71 -4.37 22.71
C TYR A 346 -24.76 -4.28 21.61
N MET A 347 -24.79 -5.24 20.66
CA MET A 347 -25.79 -5.29 19.58
C MET A 347 -27.17 -5.62 20.13
N LEU A 348 -27.24 -6.52 21.11
CA LEU A 348 -28.47 -6.91 21.80
C LEU A 348 -28.87 -5.97 22.95
N LYS A 349 -28.07 -4.92 23.21
CA LYS A 349 -28.25 -3.98 24.34
C LYS A 349 -28.36 -4.68 25.70
N ILE A 350 -27.67 -5.80 25.85
CA ILE A 350 -27.54 -6.52 27.11
C ILE A 350 -26.49 -5.80 27.96
N PRO A 351 -26.76 -5.46 29.23
CA PRO A 351 -25.78 -4.77 30.08
C PRO A 351 -24.48 -5.58 30.23
N GLY A 352 -23.35 -5.03 29.78
CA GLY A 352 -22.03 -5.68 29.83
C GLY A 352 -21.45 -6.01 28.45
N PHE A 353 -20.23 -6.58 28.42
CA PHE A 353 -19.58 -7.11 27.22
C PHE A 353 -19.76 -8.63 27.20
N GLY A 354 -21.00 -9.10 27.03
CA GLY A 354 -21.30 -10.53 27.07
C GLY A 354 -20.76 -11.27 25.85
N SER A 355 -20.06 -12.39 26.08
CA SER A 355 -19.75 -13.38 25.03
C SER A 355 -21.01 -14.16 24.61
N PRO A 356 -21.01 -14.84 23.45
CA PRO A 356 -22.11 -15.73 23.04
C PRO A 356 -22.55 -16.71 24.15
N SER A 357 -21.60 -17.38 24.80
CA SER A 357 -21.88 -18.32 25.91
C SER A 357 -22.44 -17.61 27.14
N GLU A 358 -21.92 -16.43 27.51
CA GLU A 358 -22.44 -15.66 28.63
C GLU A 358 -23.88 -15.20 28.39
N ILE A 359 -24.19 -14.71 27.19
CA ILE A 359 -25.54 -14.30 26.78
C ILE A 359 -26.50 -15.49 26.85
N ARG A 360 -26.12 -16.65 26.30
CA ARG A 360 -26.93 -17.87 26.42
C ARG A 360 -27.16 -18.26 27.88
N ASN A 361 -26.11 -18.26 28.71
CA ASN A 361 -26.22 -18.62 30.12
C ASN A 361 -27.14 -17.66 30.90
N MET A 362 -27.12 -16.37 30.58
CA MET A 362 -28.05 -15.39 31.15
C MET A 362 -29.50 -15.72 30.79
N ILE A 363 -29.78 -16.05 29.52
CA ILE A 363 -31.13 -16.42 29.05
C ILE A 363 -31.58 -17.72 29.73
N VAL A 364 -30.73 -18.76 29.76
CA VAL A 364 -31.01 -20.03 30.45
C VAL A 364 -31.32 -19.78 31.93
N GLY A 365 -30.56 -18.91 32.60
CA GLY A 365 -30.81 -18.54 33.99
C GLY A 365 -32.15 -17.85 34.23
N LEU A 366 -32.69 -17.16 33.21
CA LEU A 366 -33.96 -16.44 33.29
C LEU A 366 -35.17 -17.33 32.95
N VAL A 367 -35.07 -18.16 31.90
CA VAL A 367 -36.24 -18.87 31.33
C VAL A 367 -36.12 -20.40 31.38
N GLY A 368 -34.96 -20.94 31.78
CA GLY A 368 -34.67 -22.37 31.72
C GLY A 368 -34.20 -22.81 30.33
N GLU A 369 -33.60 -24.00 30.25
CA GLU A 369 -32.93 -24.52 29.05
C GLU A 369 -33.88 -24.68 27.86
N GLU A 370 -35.01 -25.36 28.04
CA GLU A 370 -36.02 -25.57 26.98
C GLU A 370 -36.53 -24.24 26.38
N ASN A 371 -36.80 -23.23 27.21
CA ASN A 371 -37.26 -21.94 26.71
C ASN A 371 -36.14 -21.11 26.09
N ALA A 372 -34.89 -21.30 26.52
CA ALA A 372 -33.74 -20.67 25.89
C ALA A 372 -33.50 -21.26 24.50
N ASP A 373 -33.63 -22.58 24.34
CA ASP A 373 -33.51 -23.24 23.03
C ASP A 373 -34.61 -22.76 22.08
N ASN A 374 -35.87 -22.69 22.54
CA ASN A 374 -36.98 -22.10 21.77
C ASN A 374 -36.71 -20.63 21.39
N PHE A 375 -36.07 -19.86 22.28
CA PHE A 375 -35.68 -18.48 21.98
C PHE A 375 -34.62 -18.44 20.86
N TYR A 376 -33.57 -19.26 20.94
CA TYR A 376 -32.49 -19.26 19.95
C TYR A 376 -32.93 -19.82 18.60
N GLU A 377 -33.84 -20.80 18.57
CA GLU A 377 -34.47 -21.26 17.33
C GLU A 377 -35.26 -20.12 16.67
N ALA A 378 -36.10 -19.43 17.45
CA ALA A 378 -36.84 -18.28 16.94
C ALA A 378 -35.92 -17.12 16.51
N TYR A 379 -34.87 -16.84 17.28
CA TYR A 379 -33.89 -15.80 16.98
C TYR A 379 -33.17 -16.09 15.67
N THR A 380 -32.61 -17.29 15.52
CA THR A 380 -31.87 -17.70 14.31
C THR A 380 -32.75 -17.62 13.07
N ASN A 381 -34.02 -18.05 13.16
CA ASN A 381 -34.95 -18.07 12.04
C ASN A 381 -35.53 -16.69 11.64
N ASN A 382 -35.38 -15.66 12.48
CA ASN A 382 -36.04 -14.35 12.25
C ASN A 382 -35.09 -13.15 12.32
N PHE A 383 -33.83 -13.33 12.74
CA PHE A 383 -32.88 -12.22 12.84
C PHE A 383 -32.33 -11.80 11.48
N VAL A 384 -32.04 -12.76 10.60
CA VAL A 384 -31.77 -12.55 9.17
C VAL A 384 -32.72 -13.41 8.36
N THR A 385 -33.29 -12.83 7.32
CA THR A 385 -34.20 -13.47 6.38
C THR A 385 -33.82 -13.16 4.93
N GLU A 386 -34.45 -13.84 3.97
CA GLU A 386 -34.27 -13.56 2.54
C GLU A 386 -34.60 -12.10 2.16
N GLU A 387 -35.56 -11.48 2.86
CA GLU A 387 -35.94 -10.09 2.63
C GLU A 387 -34.79 -9.14 2.95
N ASP A 388 -34.02 -9.41 4.00
CA ASP A 388 -32.84 -8.61 4.38
C ASP A 388 -31.75 -8.69 3.31
N ILE A 389 -31.46 -9.89 2.80
CA ILE A 389 -30.46 -10.09 1.74
C ILE A 389 -30.88 -9.41 0.44
N SER A 390 -32.17 -9.55 0.07
CA SER A 390 -32.72 -8.91 -1.13
C SER A 390 -32.67 -7.38 -1.01
N GLN A 391 -32.96 -6.83 0.17
CA GLN A 391 -32.87 -5.39 0.42
C GLN A 391 -31.42 -4.88 0.34
N LEU A 392 -30.44 -5.63 0.85
CA LEU A 392 -29.02 -5.29 0.72
C LEU A 392 -28.59 -5.22 -0.75
N ALA A 393 -28.99 -6.19 -1.56
CA ALA A 393 -28.74 -6.19 -3.00
C ALA A 393 -29.36 -4.96 -3.68
N GLU A 394 -30.60 -4.61 -3.36
CA GLU A 394 -31.28 -3.40 -3.86
C GLU A 394 -30.54 -2.10 -3.48
N TRP A 395 -29.88 -2.07 -2.32
CA TRP A 395 -29.06 -0.93 -1.88
C TRP A 395 -27.67 -0.89 -2.55
N GLY A 396 -27.32 -1.90 -3.33
CA GLY A 396 -26.07 -1.97 -4.09
C GLY A 396 -24.92 -2.66 -3.36
N PHE A 397 -25.19 -3.38 -2.26
CA PHE A 397 -24.24 -4.34 -1.71
C PHE A 397 -24.12 -5.54 -2.66
N ASN A 398 -22.92 -6.09 -2.78
CA ASN A 398 -22.64 -7.25 -3.65
C ASN A 398 -22.02 -8.42 -2.89
N SER A 399 -21.85 -8.30 -1.57
CA SER A 399 -21.43 -9.40 -0.73
C SER A 399 -22.00 -9.29 0.69
N VAL A 400 -22.05 -10.43 1.38
CA VAL A 400 -22.32 -10.50 2.82
C VAL A 400 -21.22 -11.32 3.51
N ARG A 401 -20.84 -10.90 4.71
CA ARG A 401 -19.91 -11.64 5.58
C ARG A 401 -20.73 -12.30 6.69
N LEU A 402 -20.57 -13.61 6.88
CA LEU A 402 -21.25 -14.39 7.90
C LEU A 402 -20.28 -14.78 9.03
N PRO A 403 -20.27 -14.04 10.15
CA PRO A 403 -19.64 -14.49 11.38
C PRO A 403 -20.35 -15.75 11.90
N PHE A 404 -19.60 -16.82 12.13
CA PHE A 404 -20.12 -18.03 12.76
C PHE A 404 -19.23 -18.52 13.89
N HIS A 405 -19.86 -19.20 14.85
CA HIS A 405 -19.18 -19.90 15.93
C HIS A 405 -18.88 -21.34 15.50
N TYR A 406 -17.67 -21.87 15.72
CA TYR A 406 -17.28 -23.21 15.26
C TYR A 406 -18.25 -24.35 15.68
N LYS A 407 -18.79 -24.27 16.91
CA LYS A 407 -19.81 -25.18 17.45
C LYS A 407 -21.08 -25.30 16.60
N LEU A 408 -21.38 -24.30 15.76
CA LEU A 408 -22.46 -24.41 14.78
C LEU A 408 -22.24 -25.63 13.87
N LEU A 409 -21.00 -25.83 13.45
CA LEU A 409 -20.62 -26.85 12.46
C LEU A 409 -19.98 -28.08 13.11
N SER A 410 -19.38 -27.97 14.28
CA SER A 410 -18.68 -29.07 14.92
C SER A 410 -18.64 -28.94 16.46
N GLU A 411 -19.34 -29.82 17.16
CA GLU A 411 -19.34 -29.89 18.63
C GLU A 411 -18.21 -30.77 19.19
N SER A 412 -17.67 -31.68 18.36
CA SER A 412 -16.49 -32.50 18.67
C SER A 412 -15.62 -32.68 17.43
N GLN A 413 -14.30 -32.75 17.61
CA GLN A 413 -13.36 -32.92 16.49
C GLN A 413 -13.73 -34.14 15.63
N GLY A 414 -13.73 -33.95 14.31
CA GLY A 414 -14.11 -34.97 13.32
C GLY A 414 -15.61 -35.26 13.22
N THR A 415 -16.46 -34.48 13.87
CA THR A 415 -17.93 -34.57 13.74
C THR A 415 -18.50 -33.28 13.18
N TYR A 416 -19.44 -33.40 12.25
CA TYR A 416 -20.03 -32.27 11.54
C TYR A 416 -21.54 -32.23 11.74
N ASN A 417 -22.07 -31.04 12.03
CA ASN A 417 -23.48 -30.81 12.29
C ASN A 417 -24.19 -30.33 11.02
N GLU A 418 -24.98 -31.20 10.39
CA GLU A 418 -25.72 -30.87 9.17
C GLU A 418 -26.75 -29.76 9.37
N ASP A 419 -27.31 -29.58 10.57
CA ASP A 419 -28.27 -28.49 10.82
C ASP A 419 -27.57 -27.12 10.76
N GLY A 420 -26.30 -27.06 11.20
CA GLY A 420 -25.47 -25.86 11.05
C GLY A 420 -25.12 -25.55 9.60
N PHE A 421 -24.81 -26.58 8.81
CA PHE A 421 -24.57 -26.41 7.37
C PHE A 421 -25.84 -25.98 6.63
N GLN A 422 -27.02 -26.50 6.97
CA GLN A 422 -28.28 -26.08 6.35
C GLN A 422 -28.59 -24.59 6.52
N ILE A 423 -28.18 -23.98 7.63
CA ILE A 423 -28.32 -22.53 7.83
C ILE A 423 -27.44 -21.76 6.85
N ILE A 424 -26.20 -22.23 6.62
CA ILE A 424 -25.28 -21.62 5.64
C ILE A 424 -25.79 -21.86 4.22
N ASP A 425 -26.24 -23.07 3.89
CA ASP A 425 -26.83 -23.43 2.59
C ASP A 425 -28.02 -22.50 2.27
N GLN A 426 -28.90 -22.26 3.25
CA GLN A 426 -30.04 -21.36 3.08
C GLN A 426 -29.63 -19.91 2.82
N LEU A 427 -28.62 -19.39 3.54
CA LEU A 427 -28.08 -18.06 3.28
C LEU A 427 -27.45 -17.98 1.89
N LEU A 428 -26.71 -19.01 1.49
CA LEU A 428 -26.06 -19.11 0.19
C LEU A 428 -27.11 -19.08 -0.94
N ASP A 429 -28.24 -19.80 -0.77
CA ASP A 429 -29.37 -19.75 -1.71
C ASP A 429 -29.90 -18.30 -1.84
N TRP A 430 -30.10 -17.59 -0.73
CA TRP A 430 -30.55 -16.19 -0.76
C TRP A 430 -29.55 -15.26 -1.44
N CYS A 431 -28.25 -15.46 -1.20
CA CYS A 431 -27.18 -14.70 -1.83
C CYS A 431 -27.14 -14.97 -3.34
N SER A 432 -27.21 -16.24 -3.75
CA SER A 432 -27.20 -16.63 -5.16
C SER A 432 -28.37 -16.07 -5.96
N ASN A 433 -29.57 -16.04 -5.37
CA ASN A 433 -30.78 -15.46 -5.98
C ASN A 433 -30.66 -13.94 -6.20
N ASN A 434 -29.76 -13.29 -5.48
CA ASN A 434 -29.51 -11.85 -5.53
C ASN A 434 -28.16 -11.50 -6.16
N GLU A 435 -27.45 -12.47 -6.73
CA GLU A 435 -26.12 -12.29 -7.33
C GLU A 435 -25.09 -11.68 -6.34
N MET A 436 -25.16 -12.09 -5.07
CA MET A 436 -24.27 -11.65 -4.00
C MET A 436 -23.28 -12.75 -3.59
N TYR A 437 -22.05 -12.35 -3.27
CA TYR A 437 -21.05 -13.26 -2.70
C TYR A 437 -21.21 -13.43 -1.19
N LEU A 438 -21.09 -14.66 -0.71
CA LEU A 438 -21.03 -15.01 0.70
C LEU A 438 -19.57 -15.22 1.12
N ILE A 439 -19.14 -14.50 2.16
CA ILE A 439 -17.85 -14.65 2.82
C ILE A 439 -18.07 -15.30 4.17
N LEU A 440 -17.50 -16.47 4.39
CA LEU A 440 -17.61 -17.19 5.66
C LEU A 440 -16.52 -16.72 6.62
N ASP A 441 -16.90 -16.39 7.85
CA ASP A 441 -15.99 -15.89 8.88
C ASP A 441 -16.06 -16.77 10.14
N MET A 442 -14.97 -17.48 10.43
CA MET A 442 -14.86 -18.20 11.70
C MET A 442 -14.56 -17.19 12.82
N HIS A 443 -15.65 -16.65 13.36
CA HIS A 443 -15.60 -15.61 14.37
C HIS A 443 -15.22 -16.12 15.76
N CYS A 444 -15.58 -17.37 16.06
CA CYS A 444 -15.17 -18.06 17.27
C CYS A 444 -14.55 -19.41 16.88
N ALA A 445 -13.22 -19.51 16.96
CA ALA A 445 -12.49 -20.76 16.74
C ALA A 445 -12.48 -21.65 17.99
N PRO A 446 -12.24 -22.97 17.87
CA PRO A 446 -11.93 -23.83 19.01
C PRO A 446 -10.91 -23.18 19.96
N GLY A 447 -11.31 -22.99 21.23
CA GLY A 447 -10.46 -22.39 22.26
C GLY A 447 -10.32 -20.86 22.23
N GLY A 448 -10.87 -20.17 21.23
CA GLY A 448 -10.78 -18.71 21.08
C GLY A 448 -9.41 -18.25 20.57
N GLN A 449 -9.42 -17.44 19.52
CA GLN A 449 -8.24 -16.89 18.83
C GLN A 449 -7.75 -15.55 19.42
N ASN A 450 -8.51 -14.97 20.35
CA ASN A 450 -8.16 -13.78 21.12
C ASN A 450 -8.80 -13.86 22.52
N PRO A 451 -8.39 -13.04 23.51
CA PRO A 451 -8.94 -13.09 24.86
C PRO A 451 -10.27 -12.32 25.02
N ASN A 452 -10.84 -11.80 23.94
CA ASN A 452 -12.03 -10.96 23.98
C ASN A 452 -13.31 -11.81 23.96
N ASN A 453 -14.43 -11.17 24.28
CA ASN A 453 -15.76 -11.80 24.31
C ASN A 453 -16.27 -12.21 22.92
N ILE A 454 -15.80 -11.54 21.86
CA ILE A 454 -16.22 -11.80 20.47
C ILE A 454 -15.77 -13.18 19.95
N SER A 455 -14.70 -13.75 20.52
CA SER A 455 -14.23 -15.10 20.19
C SER A 455 -14.82 -16.19 21.09
N ASP A 456 -15.79 -15.84 21.94
CA ASP A 456 -16.34 -16.68 23.02
C ASP A 456 -15.27 -17.26 23.95
N SER A 457 -14.16 -16.53 24.12
CA SER A 457 -13.07 -16.92 25.03
C SER A 457 -13.42 -16.63 26.49
N ASN A 458 -12.77 -17.37 27.40
CA ASN A 458 -12.86 -17.12 28.84
C ASN A 458 -11.78 -16.12 29.33
N GLY A 459 -11.32 -15.21 28.46
CA GLY A 459 -10.22 -14.28 28.75
C GLY A 459 -8.82 -14.78 28.36
N GLU A 460 -8.73 -15.95 27.73
CA GLU A 460 -7.48 -16.54 27.22
C GLU A 460 -7.68 -17.04 25.80
N ALA A 461 -6.69 -16.82 24.92
CA ALA A 461 -6.70 -17.27 23.54
C ALA A 461 -6.10 -18.69 23.44
N LEU A 462 -6.87 -19.72 23.81
CA LEU A 462 -6.37 -21.09 23.96
C LEU A 462 -6.03 -21.77 22.63
N LEU A 463 -6.51 -21.24 21.49
CA LEU A 463 -6.16 -21.73 20.16
C LEU A 463 -4.64 -21.82 19.97
N TRP A 464 -3.89 -20.83 20.44
CA TRP A 464 -2.44 -20.73 20.18
C TRP A 464 -1.61 -21.74 20.95
N VAL A 465 -2.12 -22.25 22.08
CA VAL A 465 -1.36 -23.12 22.99
C VAL A 465 -1.80 -24.59 22.96
N ASN A 466 -2.88 -24.91 22.25
CA ASN A 466 -3.43 -26.26 22.18
C ASN A 466 -3.51 -26.75 20.74
N ASP A 467 -2.66 -27.71 20.38
CA ASP A 467 -2.58 -28.25 19.02
C ASP A 467 -3.89 -28.93 18.59
N THR A 468 -4.64 -29.54 19.52
CA THR A 468 -5.97 -30.10 19.22
C THR A 468 -6.94 -29.02 18.76
N TYR A 469 -6.85 -27.79 19.28
CA TYR A 469 -7.71 -26.70 18.81
C TYR A 469 -7.28 -26.18 17.44
N LYS A 470 -5.98 -26.15 17.14
CA LYS A 470 -5.48 -25.78 15.81
C LYS A 470 -5.91 -26.80 14.75
N GLU A 471 -5.68 -28.08 15.02
CA GLU A 471 -6.10 -29.19 14.15
C GLU A 471 -7.61 -29.16 13.93
N TRP A 472 -8.40 -29.02 14.99
CA TRP A 472 -9.86 -28.96 14.86
C TRP A 472 -10.33 -27.72 14.07
N THR A 473 -9.65 -26.58 14.20
CA THR A 473 -9.93 -25.39 13.40
C THR A 473 -9.71 -25.67 11.91
N ALA A 474 -8.56 -26.27 11.57
CA ALA A 474 -8.21 -26.64 10.21
C ALA A 474 -9.17 -27.70 9.63
N ASP A 475 -9.53 -28.72 10.42
CA ASP A 475 -10.49 -29.77 10.04
C ASP A 475 -11.85 -29.17 9.63
N ILE A 476 -12.37 -28.20 10.39
CA ILE A 476 -13.63 -27.53 10.09
C ILE A 476 -13.53 -26.76 8.77
N TRP A 477 -12.44 -26.04 8.54
CA TRP A 477 -12.22 -25.32 7.28
C TRP A 477 -12.09 -26.26 6.09
N GLY A 478 -11.39 -27.40 6.23
CA GLY A 478 -11.33 -28.43 5.20
C GLY A 478 -12.72 -28.97 4.85
N ALA A 479 -13.58 -29.20 5.84
CA ALA A 479 -14.97 -29.64 5.61
C ALA A 479 -15.82 -28.57 4.91
N ILE A 480 -15.68 -27.29 5.29
CA ILE A 480 -16.34 -26.15 4.62
C ILE A 480 -15.89 -26.08 3.15
N ALA A 481 -14.57 -26.09 2.91
CA ALA A 481 -13.99 -25.99 1.58
C ALA A 481 -14.42 -27.15 0.69
N GLN A 482 -14.37 -28.38 1.21
CA GLN A 482 -14.83 -29.55 0.47
C GLN A 482 -16.32 -29.45 0.09
N ARG A 483 -17.18 -29.04 1.03
CA ARG A 483 -18.63 -28.93 0.79
C ARG A 483 -18.95 -27.89 -0.29
N TYR A 484 -18.28 -26.74 -0.24
CA TYR A 484 -18.59 -25.60 -1.11
C TYR A 484 -17.61 -25.42 -2.28
N SER A 485 -16.78 -26.41 -2.56
CA SER A 485 -15.74 -26.37 -3.61
C SER A 485 -16.25 -26.05 -5.01
N THR A 486 -17.54 -26.25 -5.26
CA THR A 486 -18.20 -25.94 -6.54
C THR A 486 -19.18 -24.77 -6.48
N GLU A 487 -19.30 -24.10 -5.34
CA GLU A 487 -20.29 -23.04 -5.13
C GLU A 487 -19.72 -21.67 -5.50
N ARG A 488 -20.06 -21.20 -6.70
CA ARG A 488 -19.63 -19.89 -7.24
C ARG A 488 -19.82 -18.73 -6.26
N TRP A 489 -20.94 -18.72 -5.55
CA TRP A 489 -21.31 -17.61 -4.68
C TRP A 489 -20.58 -17.61 -3.33
N ILE A 490 -19.72 -18.59 -3.06
CA ILE A 490 -18.72 -18.47 -1.99
C ILE A 490 -17.57 -17.59 -2.49
N GLY A 491 -17.55 -16.35 -2.01
CA GLY A 491 -16.56 -15.35 -2.43
C GLY A 491 -15.22 -15.43 -1.72
N GLY A 492 -15.15 -16.13 -0.58
CA GLY A 492 -13.91 -16.32 0.17
C GLY A 492 -14.11 -16.77 1.61
N TYR A 493 -12.99 -17.03 2.28
CA TYR A 493 -12.93 -17.48 3.66
C TYR A 493 -12.10 -16.52 4.51
N ASP A 494 -12.75 -15.92 5.50
CA ASP A 494 -12.09 -15.20 6.58
C ASP A 494 -11.74 -16.22 7.68
N LEU A 495 -10.51 -16.73 7.60
CA LEU A 495 -10.09 -17.95 8.31
C LEU A 495 -10.20 -17.82 9.83
N LEU A 496 -9.90 -16.65 10.37
CA LEU A 496 -9.94 -16.34 11.80
C LEU A 496 -10.21 -14.84 12.01
N ASN A 497 -11.30 -14.51 12.69
CA ASN A 497 -11.59 -13.13 13.07
C ASN A 497 -10.63 -12.59 14.16
N GLU A 498 -9.97 -11.46 13.90
CA GLU A 498 -9.16 -10.73 14.91
C GLU A 498 -8.24 -11.61 15.78
N PRO A 499 -7.33 -12.41 15.19
CA PRO A 499 -6.40 -13.22 15.95
C PRO A 499 -5.42 -12.34 16.75
N VAL A 500 -5.15 -12.70 18.00
CA VAL A 500 -4.20 -11.97 18.86
C VAL A 500 -3.13 -12.91 19.39
N HIS A 501 -1.89 -12.70 18.94
CA HIS A 501 -0.70 -13.37 19.45
C HIS A 501 0.51 -12.43 19.41
N THR A 502 1.48 -12.58 20.32
CA THR A 502 2.68 -11.72 20.35
C THR A 502 3.75 -12.09 19.33
N ASP A 503 3.62 -13.28 18.73
CA ASP A 503 4.55 -13.83 17.75
C ASP A 503 3.79 -14.14 16.45
N ASN A 504 4.07 -13.35 15.41
CA ASN A 504 3.42 -13.47 14.10
C ASN A 504 3.77 -14.79 13.38
N SER A 505 4.88 -15.44 13.72
CA SER A 505 5.24 -16.73 13.11
C SER A 505 4.26 -17.84 13.49
N VAL A 506 3.69 -17.78 14.70
CA VAL A 506 2.67 -18.73 15.17
C VAL A 506 1.34 -18.53 14.45
N ILE A 507 0.93 -17.27 14.26
CA ILE A 507 -0.29 -16.96 13.49
C ILE A 507 -0.13 -17.47 12.06
N ARG A 508 1.01 -17.17 11.44
CA ARG A 508 1.34 -17.62 10.08
C ARG A 508 1.26 -19.13 9.95
N GLN A 509 1.84 -19.90 10.88
CA GLN A 509 1.79 -21.35 10.83
C GLN A 509 0.35 -21.90 10.85
N VAL A 510 -0.52 -21.36 11.71
CA VAL A 510 -1.94 -21.77 11.75
C VAL A 510 -2.66 -21.43 10.45
N TYR A 511 -2.37 -20.27 9.86
CA TYR A 511 -2.91 -19.89 8.55
C TYR A 511 -2.43 -20.83 7.44
N GLU A 512 -1.16 -21.24 7.46
CA GLU A 512 -0.61 -22.22 6.53
C GLU A 512 -1.31 -23.58 6.69
N ASP A 513 -1.49 -24.05 7.92
CA ASP A 513 -2.17 -25.32 8.21
C ASP A 513 -3.63 -25.32 7.72
N ILE A 514 -4.39 -24.26 8.02
CA ILE A 514 -5.77 -24.09 7.53
C ILE A 514 -5.80 -24.00 5.99
N THR A 515 -4.91 -23.22 5.40
CA THR A 515 -4.86 -23.02 3.94
C THR A 515 -4.52 -24.32 3.22
N ASN A 516 -3.67 -25.17 3.80
CA ASN A 516 -3.39 -26.48 3.26
C ASN A 516 -4.65 -27.35 3.22
N GLU A 517 -5.44 -27.41 4.29
CA GLU A 517 -6.71 -28.15 4.31
C GLU A 517 -7.74 -27.59 3.33
N VAL A 518 -7.81 -26.26 3.18
CA VAL A 518 -8.72 -25.60 2.22
C VAL A 518 -8.36 -25.91 0.75
N ARG A 519 -7.08 -26.14 0.46
CA ARG A 519 -6.56 -26.36 -0.91
C ARG A 519 -6.47 -27.83 -1.33
N ILE A 520 -6.83 -28.77 -0.45
CA ILE A 520 -6.94 -30.22 -0.76
C ILE A 520 -8.22 -30.48 -1.55
#